data_AF-A0A2N0XWX7-F1
#
_entry.id   AF-A0A2N0XWX7-F1
#
_cell.length_a   1.000
_cell.length_b   1.000
_cell.length_c   1.000
_cell.angle_alpha   90.00
_cell.angle_beta   90.00
_cell.angle_gamma   90.00
#
_symmetry.space_group_name_H-M   'P 1'
#
loop_
_entity.id
_entity.type
_entity.pdbx_description
1 polymer ?
#
loop_
_entity_poly.entity_id
_entity_poly.type
_entity_poly.pdbx_seq_one_letter_code
_entity_poly.pdbx_strand_id
1 'polypeptide(L)'
;MSLATLTRHSFKYFGASMSFPHYLSICESGIPTSEKANILGNYLDEMRLKKTHFLGYQTNQEVNFPPELHPFLSLNLLNLGDGYEDGSYQINAKQFERAVLDFYARLWGMTMPNSQRNYWGYVTAMGSTEGNLYALWNARDYLSGSAVEGYEKSVHVPNPPVLISSSCTHYSIYKACQMLGIPTFNQAGKKLGACPINQGDWQKSLSVDEYGSVVEQDLYRLTEFFVERQHPVILFLNHGTTFSGGSDAIFRILTTLKPLLGVNTERNRRYWVHVDGALSANFSPFLQSDPFSVSSEPYEFRHREVMSMCTSPYKWLGAPWSCGIYLMQERYKVGSSNRPTYIAGRDSTIAGSRQGLYSLYLWERLSSLGTQGLKQIAQQNESNTEYLQAALRQLANSKRLQQQKFIVLPRMPGANIVRFSSPSSHINKKYSLAQENISINGKPQRFSHAVLLSHVQRPLIDQFLSELSASNAFEPHTLSTLNPLVSQPNFYRPQSRSVHLQPSPIHPNTLKESP
;
A
#
# COMPACT_ATOMS: atom_id res chain seq x y z
N MET A 1 -5.76 21.36 54.13
CA MET A 1 -4.79 22.38 53.63
C MET A 1 -3.61 21.60 53.07
N SER A 2 -3.28 21.55 51.79
CA SER A 2 -3.44 22.47 50.66
C SER A 2 -3.70 21.66 49.37
N LEU A 3 -4.71 22.06 48.59
CA LEU A 3 -4.92 21.57 47.23
C LEU A 3 -3.87 22.21 46.31
N ALA A 4 -3.01 21.40 45.68
CA ALA A 4 -2.17 21.84 44.57
C ALA A 4 -2.93 21.62 43.26
N THR A 5 -3.30 22.73 42.64
CA THR A 5 -4.05 22.86 41.40
C THR A 5 -3.26 22.29 40.21
N LEU A 6 -3.67 21.12 39.68
CA LEU A 6 -3.22 20.64 38.37
C LEU A 6 -3.87 21.48 37.26
N THR A 7 -3.11 22.40 36.69
CA THR A 7 -3.50 23.17 35.50
C THR A 7 -3.50 22.26 34.26
N ARG A 8 -4.64 21.61 34.00
CA ARG A 8 -4.95 20.97 32.72
C ARG A 8 -4.89 22.01 31.60
N HIS A 9 -3.85 21.95 30.77
CA HIS A 9 -3.80 22.72 29.53
C HIS A 9 -4.76 22.08 28.53
N SER A 10 -5.94 22.67 28.39
CA SER A 10 -6.89 22.33 27.34
C SER A 10 -6.42 22.92 26.01
N PHE A 11 -6.02 22.06 25.08
CA PHE A 11 -5.68 22.47 23.72
C PHE A 11 -6.95 22.82 22.94
N LYS A 12 -7.34 24.10 22.96
CA LYS A 12 -8.32 24.66 22.03
C LYS A 12 -7.66 24.80 20.66
N TYR A 13 -7.93 23.86 19.76
CA TYR A 13 -7.56 23.97 18.35
C TYR A 13 -8.65 24.74 17.61
N PHE A 14 -8.48 26.05 17.44
CA PHE A 14 -8.95 26.81 16.27
C PHE A 14 -8.22 28.17 16.24
N GLY A 15 -7.37 28.40 15.23
CA GLY A 15 -7.00 29.75 14.79
C GLY A 15 -5.76 30.45 15.37
N ALA A 16 -4.71 29.74 15.83
CA ALA A 16 -3.44 30.38 16.23
C ALA A 16 -2.26 29.82 15.40
N SER A 17 -1.35 30.71 14.97
CA SER A 17 -0.08 30.33 14.36
C SER A 17 0.56 29.22 15.18
N MET A 18 0.89 28.07 14.56
CA MET A 18 1.58 26.99 15.24
C MET A 18 2.99 27.47 15.62
N SER A 19 3.14 28.08 16.79
CA SER A 19 4.44 28.29 17.41
C SER A 19 5.02 26.92 17.72
N PHE A 20 6.23 26.65 17.25
CA PHE A 20 6.94 25.42 17.58
C PHE A 20 6.98 25.24 19.10
N PRO A 21 6.61 24.08 19.65
CA PRO A 21 6.61 23.86 21.09
C PRO A 21 8.04 24.00 21.63
N HIS A 22 8.34 25.13 22.29
CA HIS A 22 9.69 25.44 22.76
C HIS A 22 10.30 24.34 23.65
N TYR A 23 9.48 23.59 24.40
CA TYR A 23 9.93 22.47 25.25
C TYR A 23 10.47 21.24 24.47
N LEU A 24 10.23 21.16 23.15
CA LEU A 24 10.80 20.13 22.28
C LEU A 24 12.03 20.62 21.51
N SER A 25 12.49 21.85 21.76
CA SER A 25 13.64 22.41 21.05
C SER A 25 14.90 21.64 21.41
N ILE A 26 15.70 21.35 20.39
CA ILE A 26 17.03 20.75 20.57
C ILE A 26 17.98 21.89 20.95
N CYS A 27 18.17 22.09 22.26
CA CYS A 27 19.00 23.16 22.80
C CYS A 27 20.49 22.78 22.84
N GLU A 28 21.39 23.76 22.69
CA GLU A 28 22.85 23.57 22.75
C GLU A 28 23.31 22.96 24.09
N SER A 29 22.66 23.33 25.19
CA SER A 29 22.95 22.79 26.52
C SER A 29 22.41 21.38 26.76
N GLY A 30 21.64 20.83 25.82
CA GLY A 30 20.79 19.68 26.03
C GLY A 30 19.61 19.97 26.97
N ILE A 31 18.68 19.01 27.02
CA ILE A 31 17.52 19.04 27.93
C ILE A 31 17.86 18.25 29.20
N PRO A 32 17.65 18.81 30.40
CA PRO A 32 17.84 18.11 31.68
C PRO A 32 17.12 16.75 31.73
N THR A 33 17.74 15.75 32.37
CA THR A 33 17.21 14.37 32.40
C THR A 33 15.79 14.29 32.98
N SER A 34 15.50 15.01 34.06
CA SER A 34 14.18 15.04 34.70
C SER A 34 13.12 15.66 33.79
N GLU A 35 13.45 16.76 33.11
CA GLU A 35 12.56 17.40 32.15
C GLU A 35 12.28 16.48 30.95
N LYS A 36 13.31 15.84 30.40
CA LYS A 36 13.18 14.85 29.33
C LYS A 36 12.30 13.68 29.75
N ALA A 37 12.46 13.16 30.96
CA ALA A 37 11.63 12.09 31.50
C ALA A 37 10.16 12.52 31.61
N ASN A 38 9.88 13.74 32.05
CA ASN A 38 8.52 14.29 32.12
C ASN A 38 7.90 14.46 30.72
N ILE A 39 8.66 14.98 29.76
CA ILE A 39 8.21 15.16 28.37
C ILE A 39 7.83 13.80 27.76
N LEU A 40 8.74 12.82 27.87
CA LEU A 40 8.52 11.48 27.33
C LEU A 40 7.38 10.75 28.03
N GLY A 41 7.27 10.87 29.36
CA GLY A 41 6.19 10.28 30.14
C GLY A 41 4.82 10.84 29.76
N ASN A 42 4.68 12.17 29.71
CA ASN A 42 3.44 12.83 29.32
C ASN A 42 3.01 12.45 27.89
N TYR A 43 3.97 12.41 26.96
CA TYR A 43 3.68 12.00 25.58
C TYR A 43 3.29 10.53 25.49
N LEU A 44 3.95 9.65 26.24
CA LEU A 44 3.62 8.23 26.29
C LEU A 44 2.19 8.00 26.81
N ASP A 45 1.76 8.73 27.85
CA ASP A 45 0.41 8.64 28.38
C ASP A 45 -0.64 9.14 27.37
N GLU A 46 -0.35 10.22 26.65
CA GLU A 46 -1.19 10.67 25.54
C GLU A 46 -1.32 9.61 24.44
N MET A 47 -0.21 9.00 24.01
CA MET A 47 -0.22 7.96 22.98
C MET A 47 -0.95 6.70 23.46
N ARG A 48 -0.80 6.31 24.74
CA ARG A 48 -1.55 5.19 25.33
C ARG A 48 -3.05 5.44 25.30
N LEU A 49 -3.50 6.67 25.62
CA LEU A 49 -4.91 7.05 25.55
C LEU A 49 -5.45 7.03 24.12
N LYS A 50 -4.68 7.51 23.13
CA LYS A 50 -5.07 7.42 21.71
C LYS A 50 -5.16 5.96 21.26
N LYS A 51 -4.21 5.13 21.68
CA LYS A 51 -4.17 3.69 21.37
C LYS A 51 -5.42 2.94 21.85
N THR A 52 -6.05 3.32 22.98
CA THR A 52 -7.25 2.61 23.47
C THR A 52 -8.47 2.75 22.56
N HIS A 53 -8.47 3.73 21.65
CA HIS A 53 -9.58 3.99 20.72
C HIS A 53 -9.19 3.75 19.26
N PHE A 54 -7.96 3.33 18.98
CA PHE A 54 -7.44 3.24 17.62
C PHE A 54 -8.19 2.18 16.81
N LEU A 55 -8.76 2.58 15.67
CA LEU A 55 -9.58 1.71 14.83
C LEU A 55 -9.44 1.99 13.32
N GLY A 56 -8.98 3.18 12.96
CA GLY A 56 -9.16 3.69 11.61
C GLY A 56 -8.04 3.48 10.60
N TYR A 57 -6.97 2.79 10.97
CA TYR A 57 -5.84 2.50 10.08
C TYR A 57 -5.36 1.06 10.27
N GLN A 58 -4.79 0.50 9.20
CA GLN A 58 -4.27 -0.86 9.12
C GLN A 58 -2.91 -1.02 9.82
N THR A 59 -2.82 -0.63 11.08
CA THR A 59 -1.61 -0.77 11.90
C THR A 59 -1.98 -1.32 13.26
N ASN A 60 -1.60 -2.57 13.52
CA ASN A 60 -1.93 -3.25 14.75
C ASN A 60 -1.24 -2.55 15.94
N GLN A 61 -2.04 -2.06 16.89
CA GLN A 61 -1.53 -1.41 18.08
C GLN A 61 -1.18 -2.38 19.22
N GLU A 62 -1.45 -3.68 19.07
CA GLU A 62 -1.02 -4.72 20.01
C GLU A 62 0.47 -5.04 19.79
N VAL A 63 1.29 -4.03 20.04
CA VAL A 63 2.75 -4.09 19.89
C VAL A 63 3.37 -4.36 21.26
N ASN A 64 3.85 -5.58 21.44
CA ASN A 64 4.67 -5.99 22.56
C ASN A 64 6.02 -6.44 22.01
N PHE A 65 7.09 -5.69 22.34
CA PHE A 65 8.44 -6.06 21.93
C PHE A 65 8.95 -7.17 22.87
N PRO A 66 9.37 -8.34 22.33
CA PRO A 66 9.74 -9.48 23.16
C PRO A 66 10.94 -9.16 24.09
N PRO A 67 10.85 -9.42 25.41
CA PRO A 67 11.95 -9.16 26.34
C PRO A 67 13.27 -9.83 25.98
N GLU A 68 13.20 -11.03 25.41
CA GLU A 68 14.35 -11.80 24.91
C GLU A 68 15.09 -11.08 23.77
N LEU A 69 14.43 -10.15 23.07
CA LEU A 69 15.05 -9.32 22.03
C LEU A 69 15.66 -8.01 22.57
N HIS A 70 15.43 -7.66 23.85
CA HIS A 70 15.97 -6.43 24.44
C HIS A 70 17.50 -6.31 24.36
N PRO A 71 18.29 -7.38 24.62
CA PRO A 71 19.75 -7.29 24.52
C PRO A 71 20.24 -6.90 23.12
N PHE A 72 19.47 -7.17 22.06
CA PHE A 72 19.85 -6.78 20.70
C PHE A 72 19.69 -5.27 20.44
N LEU A 73 18.94 -4.55 21.28
CA LEU A 73 18.80 -3.09 21.17
C LEU A 73 20.09 -2.33 21.50
N SER A 74 21.07 -2.98 22.15
CA SER A 74 22.42 -2.43 22.35
C SER A 74 23.39 -2.74 21.21
N LEU A 75 22.93 -3.41 20.15
CA LEU A 75 23.73 -3.70 18.96
C LEU A 75 23.30 -2.82 17.79
N ASN A 76 24.26 -2.29 17.04
CA ASN A 76 23.99 -1.72 15.72
C ASN A 76 23.85 -2.85 14.70
N LEU A 77 22.73 -3.57 14.76
CA LEU A 77 22.52 -4.79 13.99
C LEU A 77 22.07 -4.46 12.56
N LEU A 78 22.95 -4.67 11.58
CA LEU A 78 22.73 -4.25 10.19
C LEU A 78 22.93 -5.39 9.18
N ASN A 79 21.93 -5.60 8.32
CA ASN A 79 21.99 -6.54 7.20
C ASN A 79 22.45 -5.82 5.92
N LEU A 80 23.72 -5.40 5.87
CA LEU A 80 24.27 -4.70 4.69
C LEU A 80 24.29 -5.60 3.44
N GLY A 81 23.85 -5.05 2.30
CA GLY A 81 23.86 -5.73 1.00
C GLY A 81 22.90 -6.93 0.92
N ASP A 82 23.18 -7.82 -0.04
CA ASP A 82 22.36 -9.00 -0.31
C ASP A 82 22.29 -9.94 0.91
N GLY A 83 21.08 -10.38 1.29
CA GLY A 83 20.85 -11.28 2.42
C GLY A 83 21.36 -12.71 2.21
N TYR A 84 21.68 -13.08 0.97
CA TYR A 84 22.17 -14.41 0.58
C TYR A 84 23.69 -14.47 0.35
N GLU A 85 24.39 -13.34 0.47
CA GLU A 85 25.85 -13.29 0.42
C GLU A 85 26.41 -12.89 1.79
N ASP A 86 27.54 -13.50 2.16
CA ASP A 86 28.33 -13.02 3.28
C ASP A 86 28.87 -11.62 2.95
N GLY A 87 29.07 -10.80 3.98
CA GLY A 87 29.61 -9.46 3.83
C GLY A 87 30.63 -9.16 4.92
N SER A 88 31.31 -8.02 4.82
CA SER A 88 32.33 -7.61 5.77
C SER A 88 31.75 -7.24 7.15
N TYR A 89 30.49 -6.79 7.21
CA TYR A 89 29.82 -6.41 8.45
C TYR A 89 29.23 -7.61 9.21
N GLN A 90 29.92 -8.04 10.27
CA GLN A 90 29.61 -9.29 11.00
C GLN A 90 28.46 -9.16 12.02
N ILE A 91 28.12 -7.94 12.45
CA ILE A 91 27.02 -7.72 13.42
C ILE A 91 25.70 -7.63 12.63
N ASN A 92 25.26 -8.77 12.09
CA ASN A 92 24.08 -8.85 11.25
C ASN A 92 23.14 -10.00 11.65
N ALA A 93 21.94 -10.01 11.08
CA ALA A 93 20.92 -11.03 11.24
C ALA A 93 20.44 -11.56 9.88
N LYS A 94 21.35 -11.73 8.91
CA LYS A 94 21.01 -12.22 7.57
C LYS A 94 20.42 -13.64 7.62
N GLN A 95 20.84 -14.50 8.55
CA GLN A 95 20.24 -15.83 8.70
C GLN A 95 18.76 -15.80 9.08
N PHE A 96 18.37 -14.86 9.96
CA PHE A 96 16.97 -14.67 10.34
C PHE A 96 16.15 -14.07 9.20
N GLU A 97 16.75 -13.15 8.45
CA GLU A 97 16.14 -12.61 7.22
C GLU A 97 15.81 -13.74 6.24
N ARG A 98 16.77 -14.61 5.93
CA ARG A 98 16.54 -15.75 5.02
C ARG A 98 15.42 -16.67 5.51
N ALA A 99 15.34 -16.94 6.80
CA ALA A 99 14.29 -17.77 7.38
C ALA A 99 12.89 -17.12 7.25
N VAL A 100 12.78 -15.81 7.48
CA VAL A 100 11.53 -15.06 7.29
C VAL A 100 11.12 -15.03 5.81
N LEU A 101 12.09 -14.80 4.90
CA LEU A 101 11.83 -14.80 3.45
C LEU A 101 11.38 -16.18 2.96
N ASP A 102 11.98 -17.27 3.45
CA ASP A 102 11.52 -18.64 3.15
C ASP A 102 10.09 -18.90 3.61
N PHE A 103 9.74 -18.47 4.83
CA PHE A 103 8.38 -18.58 5.33
C PHE A 103 7.37 -17.90 4.39
N TYR A 104 7.61 -16.66 4.00
CA TYR A 104 6.71 -15.93 3.09
C TYR A 104 6.73 -16.51 1.66
N ALA A 105 7.88 -16.98 1.17
CA ALA A 105 7.96 -17.62 -0.14
C ALA A 105 7.09 -18.89 -0.21
N ARG A 106 7.08 -19.70 0.87
CA ARG A 106 6.18 -20.86 1.00
C ARG A 106 4.73 -20.42 1.13
N LEU A 107 4.45 -19.45 1.99
CA LEU A 107 3.09 -18.93 2.20
C LEU A 107 2.46 -18.43 0.90
N TRP A 108 3.26 -17.83 0.01
CA TRP A 108 2.81 -17.29 -1.28
C TRP A 108 2.92 -18.29 -2.44
N GLY A 109 3.25 -19.55 -2.18
CA GLY A 109 3.36 -20.59 -3.21
C GLY A 109 4.47 -20.33 -4.24
N MET A 110 5.49 -19.54 -3.89
CA MET A 110 6.65 -19.30 -4.75
C MET A 110 7.66 -20.46 -4.69
N THR A 111 7.69 -21.16 -3.56
CA THR A 111 8.59 -22.31 -3.33
C THR A 111 7.85 -23.40 -2.55
N MET A 112 8.29 -24.65 -2.74
CA MET A 112 7.81 -25.79 -1.96
C MET A 112 8.80 -26.14 -0.85
N PRO A 113 8.35 -26.78 0.25
CA PRO A 113 9.27 -27.33 1.25
C PRO A 113 10.34 -28.21 0.60
N ASN A 114 11.59 -28.06 1.02
CA ASN A 114 12.75 -28.82 0.55
C ASN A 114 13.06 -28.67 -0.96
N SER A 115 12.50 -27.68 -1.64
CA SER A 115 12.87 -27.38 -3.03
C SER A 115 14.05 -26.41 -3.09
N GLN A 116 14.79 -26.43 -4.21
CA GLN A 116 15.84 -25.46 -4.46
C GLN A 116 15.24 -24.06 -4.52
N ARG A 117 15.87 -23.09 -3.83
CA ARG A 117 15.46 -21.68 -3.85
C ARG A 117 15.43 -21.18 -5.31
N ASN A 118 14.28 -20.66 -5.71
CA ASN A 118 14.01 -20.05 -7.02
C ASN A 118 13.46 -18.62 -6.90
N TYR A 119 13.44 -18.09 -5.67
CA TYR A 119 12.97 -16.75 -5.33
C TYR A 119 14.12 -15.94 -4.77
N TRP A 120 14.07 -14.63 -4.97
CA TRP A 120 14.96 -13.67 -4.33
C TRP A 120 14.13 -12.56 -3.69
N GLY A 121 14.65 -11.99 -2.62
CA GLY A 121 14.01 -10.86 -1.97
C GLY A 121 14.75 -10.45 -0.71
N TYR A 122 14.14 -9.55 0.06
CA TYR A 122 14.75 -8.99 1.25
C TYR A 122 13.69 -8.38 2.19
N VAL A 123 14.07 -8.23 3.46
CA VAL A 123 13.29 -7.48 4.45
C VAL A 123 13.53 -5.99 4.22
N THR A 124 12.48 -5.25 3.91
CA THR A 124 12.55 -3.82 3.61
C THR A 124 12.73 -2.99 4.88
N ALA A 125 13.49 -1.90 4.78
CA ALA A 125 13.72 -0.96 5.89
C ALA A 125 12.53 -0.02 6.12
N MET A 126 11.72 0.22 5.08
CA MET A 126 10.42 0.87 5.17
C MET A 126 9.31 -0.20 5.26
N GLY A 127 8.06 0.14 4.93
CA GLY A 127 7.03 -0.86 4.61
C GLY A 127 6.99 -1.23 3.12
N SER A 128 5.83 -1.72 2.67
CA SER A 128 5.56 -2.05 1.27
C SER A 128 5.80 -0.92 0.27
N THR A 129 5.89 0.34 0.69
CA THR A 129 6.32 1.44 -0.20
C THR A 129 7.69 1.14 -0.84
N GLU A 130 8.64 0.62 -0.06
CA GLU A 130 9.95 0.24 -0.58
C GLU A 130 9.87 -1.01 -1.45
N GLY A 131 9.10 -2.03 -1.03
CA GLY A 131 8.89 -3.24 -1.83
C GLY A 131 8.24 -2.95 -3.18
N ASN A 132 7.25 -2.06 -3.21
CA ASN A 132 6.60 -1.57 -4.43
C ASN A 132 7.56 -0.76 -5.31
N LEU A 133 8.40 0.09 -4.70
CA LEU A 133 9.43 0.83 -5.44
C LEU A 133 10.43 -0.14 -6.08
N TYR A 134 10.85 -1.18 -5.35
CA TYR A 134 11.76 -2.21 -5.88
C TYR A 134 11.09 -2.97 -7.02
N ALA A 135 9.83 -3.39 -6.82
CA ALA A 135 9.06 -4.11 -7.82
C ALA A 135 9.02 -3.35 -9.14
N LEU A 136 8.69 -2.05 -9.09
CA LEU A 136 8.61 -1.22 -10.28
C LEU A 136 9.98 -0.92 -10.89
N TRP A 137 11.02 -0.74 -10.06
CA TRP A 137 12.39 -0.56 -10.56
C TRP A 137 12.85 -1.81 -11.33
N ASN A 138 12.73 -2.98 -10.72
CA ASN A 138 13.10 -4.24 -11.35
C ASN A 138 12.23 -4.51 -12.59
N ALA A 139 10.92 -4.27 -12.52
CA ALA A 139 10.02 -4.43 -13.66
C ALA A 139 10.39 -3.51 -14.82
N ARG A 140 10.69 -2.23 -14.57
CA ARG A 140 11.10 -1.27 -15.59
C ARG A 140 12.35 -1.76 -16.30
N ASP A 141 13.39 -2.10 -15.56
CA ASP A 141 14.68 -2.47 -16.14
C ASP A 141 14.58 -3.81 -16.87
N TYR A 142 13.88 -4.78 -16.29
CA TYR A 142 13.59 -6.06 -16.94
C TYR A 142 12.86 -5.85 -18.28
N LEU A 143 11.75 -5.11 -18.27
CA LEU A 143 10.94 -4.87 -19.46
C LEU A 143 11.58 -3.90 -20.46
N SER A 144 12.56 -3.12 -20.05
CA SER A 144 13.39 -2.28 -20.93
C SER A 144 14.58 -3.06 -21.52
N GLY A 145 14.72 -4.33 -21.17
CA GLY A 145 15.70 -5.24 -21.77
C GLY A 145 17.05 -5.29 -21.07
N SER A 146 17.19 -4.85 -19.82
CA SER A 146 18.44 -4.99 -19.06
C SER A 146 18.86 -6.46 -18.88
N ALA A 147 20.15 -6.74 -18.68
CA ALA A 147 20.56 -8.09 -18.27
C ALA A 147 19.92 -8.46 -16.91
N VAL A 148 19.54 -9.73 -16.75
CA VAL A 148 18.98 -10.28 -15.50
C VAL A 148 19.60 -11.65 -15.22
N GLU A 149 19.46 -12.16 -14.00
CA GLU A 149 20.04 -13.46 -13.59
C GLU A 149 19.68 -14.62 -14.55
N GLY A 150 18.45 -14.65 -15.08
CA GLY A 150 18.03 -15.66 -16.04
C GLY A 150 18.35 -15.36 -17.51
N TYR A 151 18.71 -14.10 -17.84
CA TYR A 151 19.00 -13.62 -19.18
C TYR A 151 20.22 -12.69 -19.15
N GLU A 152 21.41 -13.28 -19.31
CA GLU A 152 22.70 -12.61 -19.08
C GLU A 152 23.02 -11.48 -20.06
N LYS A 153 22.26 -11.35 -21.15
CA LYS A 153 22.45 -10.29 -22.15
C LYS A 153 21.30 -9.29 -22.12
N SER A 154 21.65 -8.02 -22.29
CA SER A 154 20.66 -7.00 -22.57
C SER A 154 20.12 -7.15 -23.99
N VAL A 155 18.87 -6.75 -24.17
CA VAL A 155 18.17 -6.77 -25.46
C VAL A 155 17.54 -5.42 -25.70
N HIS A 156 17.45 -5.01 -26.96
CA HIS A 156 16.72 -3.80 -27.30
C HIS A 156 15.21 -4.05 -27.21
N VAL A 157 14.51 -3.20 -26.45
CA VAL A 157 13.04 -3.17 -26.42
C VAL A 157 12.59 -1.85 -27.02
N PRO A 158 11.74 -1.86 -28.07
CA PRO A 158 11.46 -0.67 -28.86
C PRO A 158 10.59 0.35 -28.11
N ASN A 159 9.73 -0.11 -27.21
CA ASN A 159 8.76 0.73 -26.51
C ASN A 159 8.94 0.62 -25.00
N PRO A 160 8.72 1.72 -24.26
CA PRO A 160 8.81 1.70 -22.81
C PRO A 160 7.66 0.90 -22.18
N PRO A 161 7.89 0.29 -20.99
CA PRO A 161 6.84 -0.39 -20.25
C PRO A 161 5.77 0.58 -19.74
N VAL A 162 4.53 0.11 -19.66
CA VAL A 162 3.37 0.89 -19.20
C VAL A 162 2.78 0.27 -17.94
N LEU A 163 2.55 1.06 -16.90
CA LEU A 163 1.85 0.62 -15.70
C LEU A 163 0.33 0.61 -15.92
N ILE A 164 -0.30 -0.53 -15.68
CA ILE A 164 -1.76 -0.69 -15.60
C ILE A 164 -2.12 -1.02 -14.14
N SER A 165 -2.92 -0.16 -13.51
CA SER A 165 -3.36 -0.28 -12.11
C SER A 165 -4.77 0.28 -11.95
N SER A 166 -5.52 -0.20 -10.97
CA SER A 166 -6.90 0.25 -10.71
C SER A 166 -6.94 1.59 -9.96
N SER A 167 -8.13 2.20 -9.90
CA SER A 167 -8.38 3.42 -9.12
C SER A 167 -8.19 3.24 -7.61
N CYS A 168 -8.16 2.01 -7.10
CA CYS A 168 -7.94 1.71 -5.68
C CYS A 168 -6.48 1.35 -5.34
N THR A 169 -5.58 1.40 -6.32
CA THR A 169 -4.15 1.21 -6.08
C THR A 169 -3.58 2.32 -5.19
N HIS A 170 -2.75 1.92 -4.22
CA HIS A 170 -2.20 2.81 -3.21
C HIS A 170 -1.32 3.91 -3.83
N TYR A 171 -1.37 5.11 -3.24
CA TYR A 171 -0.67 6.29 -3.77
C TYR A 171 0.86 6.13 -3.87
N SER A 172 1.46 5.16 -3.16
CA SER A 172 2.90 4.87 -3.28
C SER A 172 3.30 4.52 -4.70
N ILE A 173 2.39 3.97 -5.49
CA ILE A 173 2.67 3.52 -6.86
C ILE A 173 2.85 4.69 -7.80
N TYR A 174 1.99 5.71 -7.70
CA TYR A 174 2.14 6.92 -8.51
C TYR A 174 3.42 7.69 -8.14
N LYS A 175 3.81 7.70 -6.86
CA LYS A 175 5.11 8.25 -6.44
C LYS A 175 6.28 7.45 -7.04
N ALA A 176 6.22 6.12 -6.99
CA ALA A 176 7.25 5.27 -7.56
C ALA A 176 7.35 5.41 -9.10
N CYS A 177 6.22 5.49 -9.81
CA CYS A 177 6.18 5.82 -11.25
C CYS A 177 6.87 7.14 -11.56
N GLN A 178 6.58 8.19 -10.77
CA GLN A 178 7.21 9.50 -10.94
C GLN A 178 8.73 9.43 -10.71
N MET A 179 9.17 8.73 -9.64
CA MET A 179 10.60 8.57 -9.33
C MET A 179 11.35 7.77 -10.40
N LEU A 180 10.70 6.75 -10.98
CA LEU A 180 11.33 5.81 -11.91
C LEU A 180 11.12 6.16 -13.39
N GLY A 181 10.27 7.15 -13.70
CA GLY A 181 9.92 7.54 -15.06
C GLY A 181 9.02 6.52 -15.78
N ILE A 182 8.21 5.75 -15.04
CA ILE A 182 7.29 4.75 -15.64
C ILE A 182 5.96 5.42 -15.96
N PRO A 183 5.54 5.48 -17.25
CA PRO A 183 4.25 6.06 -17.60
C PRO A 183 3.09 5.17 -17.14
N THR A 184 2.04 5.79 -16.61
CA THR A 184 0.76 5.10 -16.41
C THR A 184 0.04 4.89 -17.74
N PHE A 185 -0.91 3.96 -17.78
CA PHE A 185 -1.71 3.70 -18.97
C PHE A 185 -2.42 4.97 -19.49
N ASN A 186 -2.90 5.84 -18.60
CA ASN A 186 -3.51 7.12 -18.95
C ASN A 186 -2.53 8.07 -19.65
N GLN A 187 -1.25 8.03 -19.28
CA GLN A 187 -0.21 8.90 -19.86
C GLN A 187 0.28 8.35 -21.20
N ALA A 188 0.55 7.04 -21.26
CA ALA A 188 1.04 6.38 -22.48
C ALA A 188 -0.04 6.34 -23.57
N GLY A 189 -1.27 6.01 -23.21
CA GLY A 189 -2.38 5.79 -24.16
C GLY A 189 -2.77 7.02 -24.99
N LYS A 190 -2.62 8.24 -24.44
CA LYS A 190 -2.98 9.51 -25.12
C LYS A 190 -2.32 9.68 -26.49
N LYS A 191 -1.17 9.06 -26.71
CA LYS A 191 -0.41 9.13 -27.97
C LYS A 191 -0.69 7.97 -28.93
N LEU A 192 -1.53 7.01 -28.53
CA LEU A 192 -1.68 5.70 -29.19
C LEU A 192 -3.09 5.44 -29.75
N GLY A 193 -4.00 6.42 -29.65
CA GLY A 193 -5.38 6.35 -30.16
C GLY A 193 -6.43 6.59 -29.08
N ALA A 194 -7.66 6.15 -29.33
CA ALA A 194 -8.74 6.21 -28.36
C ALA A 194 -8.56 5.19 -27.22
N CYS A 195 -8.99 5.53 -26.00
CA CYS A 195 -8.99 4.59 -24.89
C CYS A 195 -9.89 3.39 -25.19
N PRO A 196 -9.42 2.13 -25.04
CA PRO A 196 -10.23 0.94 -25.29
C PRO A 196 -11.32 0.73 -24.22
N ILE A 197 -11.28 1.52 -23.15
CA ILE A 197 -12.27 1.57 -22.08
C ILE A 197 -12.80 3.00 -21.97
N ASN A 198 -13.67 3.27 -20.98
CA ASN A 198 -14.04 4.65 -20.62
C ASN A 198 -14.63 5.50 -21.76
N GLN A 199 -15.20 4.85 -22.79
CA GLN A 199 -15.73 5.52 -23.99
C GLN A 199 -14.68 6.39 -24.70
N GLY A 200 -13.41 5.94 -24.73
CA GLY A 200 -12.33 6.67 -25.40
C GLY A 200 -11.56 7.65 -24.52
N ASP A 201 -12.00 7.90 -23.28
CA ASP A 201 -11.43 8.92 -22.40
C ASP A 201 -10.27 8.42 -21.53
N TRP A 202 -9.04 8.84 -21.87
CA TRP A 202 -7.82 8.57 -21.12
C TRP A 202 -7.68 9.35 -19.81
N GLN A 203 -8.58 10.28 -19.46
CA GLN A 203 -8.52 10.98 -18.16
C GLN A 203 -9.14 10.14 -17.03
N LYS A 204 -10.01 9.19 -17.36
CA LYS A 204 -10.68 8.33 -16.38
C LYS A 204 -9.77 7.19 -15.92
N SER A 205 -9.84 6.87 -14.64
CA SER A 205 -9.13 5.74 -14.04
C SER A 205 -9.69 4.39 -14.51
N LEU A 206 -8.94 3.32 -14.27
CA LEU A 206 -9.43 1.96 -14.42
C LEU A 206 -10.34 1.63 -13.23
N SER A 207 -11.61 1.38 -13.52
CA SER A 207 -12.67 1.23 -12.53
C SER A 207 -12.51 -0.03 -11.67
N VAL A 208 -13.18 -0.01 -10.53
CA VAL A 208 -13.30 -1.13 -9.58
C VAL A 208 -14.77 -1.44 -9.30
N ASP A 209 -15.04 -2.63 -8.79
CA ASP A 209 -16.35 -3.02 -8.26
C ASP A 209 -16.59 -2.45 -6.85
N GLU A 210 -17.73 -2.83 -6.25
CA GLU A 210 -18.13 -2.39 -4.93
C GLU A 210 -17.18 -2.83 -3.80
N TYR A 211 -16.40 -3.89 -4.02
CA TYR A 211 -15.37 -4.37 -3.10
C TYR A 211 -14.03 -3.68 -3.30
N GLY A 212 -13.87 -2.85 -4.34
CA GLY A 212 -12.59 -2.25 -4.70
C GLY A 212 -11.68 -3.17 -5.53
N SER A 213 -12.21 -4.28 -6.06
CA SER A 213 -11.51 -5.14 -7.02
C SER A 213 -11.60 -4.55 -8.41
N VAL A 214 -10.52 -4.61 -9.19
CA VAL A 214 -10.45 -4.14 -10.57
C VAL A 214 -11.53 -4.78 -11.46
N VAL A 215 -12.14 -3.98 -12.32
CA VAL A 215 -13.04 -4.50 -13.37
C VAL A 215 -12.21 -5.24 -14.42
N GLU A 216 -12.29 -6.57 -14.40
CA GLU A 216 -11.40 -7.46 -15.16
C GLU A 216 -11.50 -7.26 -16.68
N GLN A 217 -12.70 -7.03 -17.20
CA GLN A 217 -12.91 -6.83 -18.63
C GLN A 217 -12.19 -5.57 -19.15
N ASP A 218 -12.17 -4.51 -18.34
CA ASP A 218 -11.49 -3.26 -18.69
C ASP A 218 -9.97 -3.41 -18.55
N LEU A 219 -9.51 -4.15 -17.53
CA LEU A 219 -8.10 -4.54 -17.40
C LEU A 219 -7.63 -5.34 -18.62
N TYR A 220 -8.44 -6.30 -19.09
CA TYR A 220 -8.14 -7.09 -20.28
C TYR A 220 -7.99 -6.21 -21.52
N ARG A 221 -8.98 -5.36 -21.81
CA ARG A 221 -8.98 -4.46 -22.96
C ARG A 221 -7.80 -3.49 -22.96
N LEU A 222 -7.44 -2.95 -21.80
CA LEU A 222 -6.23 -2.12 -21.67
C LEU A 222 -4.97 -2.94 -21.96
N THR A 223 -4.87 -4.14 -21.38
CA THR A 223 -3.70 -5.01 -21.56
C THR A 223 -3.51 -5.37 -23.04
N GLU A 224 -4.58 -5.80 -23.70
CA GLU A 224 -4.60 -6.11 -25.14
C GLU A 224 -4.15 -4.91 -25.98
N PHE A 225 -4.73 -3.73 -25.72
CA PHE A 225 -4.38 -2.51 -26.44
C PHE A 225 -2.88 -2.19 -26.43
N PHE A 226 -2.22 -2.30 -25.28
CA PHE A 226 -0.77 -2.03 -25.16
C PHE A 226 0.08 -3.17 -25.72
N VAL A 227 -0.30 -4.43 -25.49
CA VAL A 227 0.43 -5.60 -26.01
C VAL A 227 0.43 -5.63 -27.54
N GLU A 228 -0.70 -5.35 -28.19
CA GLU A 228 -0.81 -5.27 -29.65
C GLU A 228 0.07 -4.16 -30.25
N ARG A 229 0.27 -3.07 -29.49
CA ARG A 229 1.14 -1.94 -29.86
C ARG A 229 2.59 -2.14 -29.41
N GLN A 230 2.95 -3.37 -29.02
CA GLN A 230 4.29 -3.76 -28.61
C GLN A 230 4.83 -2.95 -27.42
N HIS A 231 3.95 -2.43 -26.56
CA HIS A 231 4.35 -1.89 -25.26
C HIS A 231 4.34 -3.03 -24.23
N PRO A 232 5.46 -3.28 -23.52
CA PRO A 232 5.43 -4.16 -22.38
C PRO A 232 4.50 -3.60 -21.28
N VAL A 233 3.85 -4.48 -20.52
CA VAL A 233 2.89 -4.06 -19.49
C VAL A 233 3.36 -4.44 -18.08
N ILE A 234 3.24 -3.52 -17.13
CA ILE A 234 3.34 -3.82 -15.71
C ILE A 234 1.92 -3.90 -15.18
N LEU A 235 1.47 -5.13 -14.89
CA LEU A 235 0.18 -5.39 -14.25
C LEU A 235 0.36 -5.29 -12.74
N PHE A 236 -0.17 -4.22 -12.16
CA PHE A 236 -0.13 -3.98 -10.73
C PHE A 236 -1.48 -4.34 -10.12
N LEU A 237 -1.52 -5.48 -9.44
CA LEU A 237 -2.73 -6.05 -8.84
C LEU A 237 -2.66 -5.91 -7.31
N ASN A 238 -3.81 -5.65 -6.70
CA ASN A 238 -3.94 -5.38 -5.28
C ASN A 238 -4.55 -6.61 -4.59
N HIS A 239 -3.90 -7.10 -3.54
CA HIS A 239 -4.48 -8.07 -2.62
C HIS A 239 -4.66 -7.41 -1.25
N GLY A 240 -5.81 -6.74 -1.06
CA GLY A 240 -6.09 -5.90 0.10
C GLY A 240 -5.89 -4.41 -0.19
N THR A 241 -6.79 -3.80 -0.95
CA THR A 241 -6.74 -2.35 -1.23
C THR A 241 -6.87 -1.53 0.06
N THR A 242 -6.28 -0.34 0.06
CA THR A 242 -6.04 0.44 1.28
C THR A 242 -7.32 0.82 2.02
N PHE A 243 -8.36 1.25 1.30
CA PHE A 243 -9.58 1.76 1.93
C PHE A 243 -10.67 0.69 2.13
N SER A 244 -10.70 -0.36 1.30
CA SER A 244 -11.78 -1.37 1.33
C SER A 244 -11.35 -2.75 1.82
N GLY A 245 -10.05 -3.05 1.78
CA GLY A 245 -9.53 -4.39 2.04
C GLY A 245 -9.84 -5.41 0.94
N GLY A 246 -10.50 -5.00 -0.16
CA GLY A 246 -10.82 -5.89 -1.27
C GLY A 246 -9.59 -6.36 -2.03
N SER A 247 -9.74 -7.49 -2.73
CA SER A 247 -8.71 -8.10 -3.55
C SER A 247 -9.13 -8.12 -5.01
N ASP A 248 -8.20 -7.82 -5.90
CA ASP A 248 -8.32 -8.19 -7.29
C ASP A 248 -8.41 -9.72 -7.41
N ALA A 249 -9.16 -10.22 -8.38
CA ALA A 249 -9.34 -11.65 -8.64
C ALA A 249 -8.13 -12.25 -9.38
N ILE A 250 -6.95 -12.15 -8.76
CA ILE A 250 -5.64 -12.33 -9.40
C ILE A 250 -5.52 -13.67 -10.13
N PHE A 251 -5.87 -14.80 -9.52
CA PHE A 251 -5.79 -16.12 -10.15
C PHE A 251 -6.63 -16.18 -11.44
N ARG A 252 -7.88 -15.69 -11.39
CA ARG A 252 -8.77 -15.62 -12.56
C ARG A 252 -8.26 -14.64 -13.62
N ILE A 253 -7.85 -13.44 -13.21
CA ILE A 253 -7.28 -12.40 -14.08
C ILE A 253 -6.10 -12.97 -14.86
N LEU A 254 -5.15 -13.60 -14.17
CA LEU A 254 -3.93 -14.11 -14.78
C LEU A 254 -4.20 -15.36 -15.63
N THR A 255 -5.14 -16.22 -15.24
CA THR A 255 -5.59 -17.34 -16.08
C THR A 255 -6.14 -16.82 -17.41
N THR A 256 -6.95 -15.76 -17.36
CA THR A 256 -7.58 -15.15 -18.54
C THR A 256 -6.59 -14.38 -19.42
N LEU A 257 -5.66 -13.65 -18.80
CA LEU A 257 -4.66 -12.87 -19.52
C LEU A 257 -3.52 -13.72 -20.08
N LYS A 258 -3.24 -14.91 -19.53
CA LYS A 258 -2.07 -15.71 -19.90
C LYS A 258 -1.96 -15.99 -21.41
N PRO A 259 -3.02 -16.39 -22.14
CA PRO A 259 -2.93 -16.58 -23.59
C PRO A 259 -2.51 -15.31 -24.35
N LEU A 260 -3.01 -14.15 -23.94
CA LEU A 260 -2.66 -12.84 -24.52
C LEU A 260 -1.21 -12.44 -24.20
N LEU A 261 -0.80 -12.62 -22.95
CA LEU A 261 0.53 -12.26 -22.47
C LEU A 261 1.63 -13.17 -23.02
N GLY A 262 1.31 -14.43 -23.31
CA GLY A 262 2.25 -15.44 -23.76
C GLY A 262 3.31 -15.77 -22.70
N VAL A 263 4.53 -16.08 -23.15
CA VAL A 263 5.66 -16.41 -22.28
C VAL A 263 6.75 -15.35 -22.45
N ASN A 264 7.24 -14.85 -21.33
CA ASN A 264 8.44 -14.03 -21.32
C ASN A 264 9.66 -14.85 -21.75
N THR A 265 10.40 -14.33 -22.72
CA THR A 265 11.66 -14.92 -23.21
C THR A 265 12.77 -13.88 -23.17
N GLU A 266 14.03 -14.30 -23.33
CA GLU A 266 15.17 -13.38 -23.38
C GLU A 266 14.93 -12.22 -24.37
N ARG A 267 14.48 -12.56 -25.59
CA ARG A 267 14.24 -11.60 -26.69
C ARG A 267 12.90 -10.89 -26.61
N ASN A 268 11.96 -11.37 -25.80
CA ASN A 268 10.59 -10.89 -25.81
C ASN A 268 10.02 -10.85 -24.39
N ARG A 269 10.17 -9.69 -23.76
CA ARG A 269 9.81 -9.41 -22.37
C ARG A 269 8.55 -8.55 -22.37
N ARG A 270 7.39 -9.20 -22.32
CA ARG A 270 6.09 -8.58 -22.61
C ARG A 270 5.40 -8.05 -21.36
N TYR A 271 5.66 -8.64 -20.20
CA TYR A 271 4.90 -8.28 -19.01
C TYR A 271 5.66 -8.48 -17.71
N TRP A 272 5.24 -7.73 -16.70
CA TRP A 272 5.55 -7.95 -15.30
C TRP A 272 4.28 -7.97 -14.48
N VAL A 273 4.08 -9.02 -13.67
CA VAL A 273 2.96 -9.08 -12.72
C VAL A 273 3.48 -8.84 -11.31
N HIS A 274 3.01 -7.76 -10.69
CA HIS A 274 3.25 -7.48 -9.29
C HIS A 274 1.95 -7.55 -8.49
N VAL A 275 1.99 -8.23 -7.35
CA VAL A 275 0.89 -8.23 -6.39
C VAL A 275 1.29 -7.43 -5.15
N ASP A 276 0.60 -6.31 -4.92
CA ASP A 276 0.70 -5.56 -3.67
C ASP A 276 -0.23 -6.19 -2.64
N GLY A 277 0.38 -6.98 -1.77
CA GLY A 277 -0.25 -7.66 -0.66
C GLY A 277 -0.02 -6.98 0.68
N ALA A 278 0.27 -5.67 0.71
CA ALA A 278 0.75 -4.94 1.90
C ALA A 278 0.04 -5.33 3.21
N LEU A 279 -1.27 -5.52 3.17
CA LEU A 279 -2.06 -5.96 4.30
C LEU A 279 -2.49 -7.43 4.19
N SER A 280 -3.30 -7.78 3.19
CA SER A 280 -4.02 -9.06 3.18
C SER A 280 -3.12 -10.28 2.94
N ALA A 281 -1.98 -10.14 2.24
CA ALA A 281 -1.08 -11.27 1.99
C ALA A 281 -0.38 -11.80 3.25
N ASN A 282 -0.50 -11.09 4.39
CA ASN A 282 -0.03 -11.60 5.67
C ASN A 282 -0.98 -12.61 6.30
N PHE A 283 -2.29 -12.49 6.06
CA PHE A 283 -3.30 -13.20 6.87
C PHE A 283 -4.31 -14.01 6.05
N SER A 284 -4.60 -13.62 4.81
CA SER A 284 -5.64 -14.28 4.01
C SER A 284 -5.39 -15.78 3.79
N PRO A 285 -4.15 -16.30 3.66
CA PRO A 285 -3.96 -17.75 3.56
C PRO A 285 -4.37 -18.49 4.84
N PHE A 286 -4.25 -17.85 6.01
CA PHE A 286 -4.59 -18.44 7.29
C PHE A 286 -6.10 -18.49 7.57
N LEU A 287 -6.93 -17.94 6.67
CA LEU A 287 -8.38 -18.17 6.67
C LEU A 287 -8.75 -19.52 6.02
N GLN A 288 -7.81 -20.18 5.33
CA GLN A 288 -8.02 -21.47 4.70
C GLN A 288 -7.65 -22.65 5.62
N SER A 289 -8.13 -23.85 5.26
CA SER A 289 -7.79 -25.09 5.97
C SER A 289 -6.30 -25.41 5.91
N ASP A 290 -5.65 -25.22 4.76
CA ASP A 290 -4.20 -25.26 4.60
C ASP A 290 -3.67 -23.93 4.03
N PRO A 291 -2.97 -23.10 4.84
CA PRO A 291 -2.49 -21.79 4.40
C PRO A 291 -1.36 -21.88 3.37
N PHE A 292 -0.74 -23.04 3.17
CA PHE A 292 0.34 -23.20 2.18
C PHE A 292 -0.16 -23.79 0.86
N SER A 293 -1.40 -24.28 0.83
CA SER A 293 -2.01 -24.79 -0.41
C SER A 293 -2.45 -23.64 -1.32
N VAL A 294 -2.20 -23.77 -2.62
CA VAL A 294 -2.74 -22.86 -3.63
C VAL A 294 -4.09 -23.39 -4.08
N SER A 295 -5.15 -22.60 -3.90
CA SER A 295 -6.50 -22.96 -4.36
C SER A 295 -6.72 -22.50 -5.81
N SER A 296 -7.85 -22.88 -6.39
CA SER A 296 -8.33 -22.31 -7.68
C SER A 296 -9.50 -21.35 -7.47
N GLU A 297 -9.69 -20.88 -6.23
CA GLU A 297 -10.77 -19.95 -5.91
C GLU A 297 -10.62 -18.64 -6.68
N PRO A 298 -11.73 -18.00 -7.10
CA PRO A 298 -11.76 -16.71 -7.78
C PRO A 298 -10.76 -15.64 -7.30
N TYR A 299 -10.64 -15.48 -5.99
CA TYR A 299 -9.85 -14.43 -5.34
C TYR A 299 -8.52 -14.95 -4.77
N GLU A 300 -8.11 -16.15 -5.18
CA GLU A 300 -6.76 -16.63 -4.90
C GLU A 300 -5.73 -15.66 -5.50
N PHE A 301 -4.76 -15.26 -4.70
CA PHE A 301 -3.72 -14.31 -5.14
C PHE A 301 -2.45 -15.03 -5.60
N ARG A 302 -2.28 -16.28 -5.20
CA ARG A 302 -1.12 -17.10 -5.53
C ARG A 302 -1.31 -17.70 -6.91
N HIS A 303 -0.47 -17.29 -7.86
CA HIS A 303 -0.52 -17.78 -9.22
C HIS A 303 0.89 -17.82 -9.79
N ARG A 304 1.22 -18.86 -10.58
CA ARG A 304 2.59 -19.09 -11.10
C ARG A 304 3.15 -17.96 -11.97
N GLU A 305 2.26 -17.12 -12.50
CA GLU A 305 2.61 -15.96 -13.33
C GLU A 305 2.92 -14.70 -12.53
N VAL A 306 2.67 -14.70 -11.21
CA VAL A 306 3.07 -13.59 -10.33
C VAL A 306 4.59 -13.56 -10.27
N MET A 307 5.18 -12.43 -10.68
CA MET A 307 6.63 -12.26 -10.79
C MET A 307 7.24 -11.64 -9.54
N SER A 308 6.49 -10.78 -8.85
CA SER A 308 6.87 -10.29 -7.53
C SER A 308 5.69 -9.94 -6.64
N MET A 309 5.97 -9.91 -5.34
CA MET A 309 5.01 -9.61 -4.28
C MET A 309 5.67 -8.77 -3.20
N CYS A 310 4.87 -7.95 -2.52
CA CYS A 310 5.30 -7.35 -1.26
C CYS A 310 4.23 -7.47 -0.17
N THR A 311 4.68 -7.41 1.08
CA THR A 311 3.79 -7.29 2.24
C THR A 311 4.39 -6.41 3.34
N SER A 312 3.56 -5.94 4.26
CA SER A 312 3.94 -5.19 5.45
C SER A 312 3.50 -5.93 6.72
N PRO A 313 4.31 -6.85 7.26
CA PRO A 313 3.90 -7.66 8.42
C PRO A 313 3.59 -6.84 9.66
N TYR A 314 4.26 -5.69 9.85
CA TYR A 314 3.99 -4.77 10.96
C TYR A 314 2.55 -4.24 10.99
N LYS A 315 1.84 -4.26 9.84
CA LYS A 315 0.43 -3.88 9.78
C LYS A 315 -0.44 -4.87 10.53
N TRP A 316 -0.24 -6.16 10.28
CA TRP A 316 -1.10 -7.23 10.82
C TRP A 316 -0.58 -7.79 12.15
N LEU A 317 0.68 -8.23 12.19
CA LEU A 317 1.28 -8.79 13.40
C LEU A 317 1.55 -7.72 14.47
N GLY A 318 1.64 -6.45 14.05
CA GLY A 318 2.13 -5.37 14.89
C GLY A 318 3.65 -5.38 14.94
N ALA A 319 4.26 -4.19 14.92
CA ALA A 319 5.67 -3.99 15.26
C ALA A 319 5.86 -2.53 15.69
N PRO A 320 6.90 -2.21 16.50
CA PRO A 320 7.16 -0.83 16.89
C PRO A 320 7.70 0.04 15.74
N TRP A 321 8.06 -0.56 14.61
CA TRP A 321 8.65 0.10 13.44
C TRP A 321 7.95 -0.36 12.16
N SER A 322 8.06 0.44 11.10
CA SER A 322 7.71 -0.05 9.76
C SER A 322 8.76 -1.05 9.27
N CYS A 323 8.31 -2.18 8.75
CA CYS A 323 9.14 -3.14 8.02
C CYS A 323 8.29 -3.80 6.93
N GLY A 324 8.91 -4.51 6.01
CA GLY A 324 8.18 -5.21 4.95
C GLY A 324 8.96 -6.37 4.40
N ILE A 325 8.32 -7.10 3.50
CA ILE A 325 8.92 -8.20 2.76
C ILE A 325 8.68 -7.91 1.28
N TYR A 326 9.75 -8.03 0.50
CA TYR A 326 9.66 -8.11 -0.95
C TYR A 326 10.19 -9.46 -1.40
N LEU A 327 9.45 -10.14 -2.27
CA LEU A 327 9.88 -11.37 -2.94
C LEU A 327 9.61 -11.30 -4.43
N MET A 328 10.46 -11.94 -5.22
CA MET A 328 10.31 -12.08 -6.65
C MET A 328 10.91 -13.39 -7.16
N GLN A 329 10.55 -13.79 -8.37
CA GLN A 329 11.21 -14.92 -9.03
C GLN A 329 12.66 -14.53 -9.37
N GLU A 330 13.64 -15.28 -8.86
CA GLU A 330 15.06 -14.90 -8.93
C GLU A 330 15.58 -14.75 -10.36
N ARG A 331 15.10 -15.58 -11.29
CA ARG A 331 15.46 -15.54 -12.72
C ARG A 331 15.18 -14.20 -13.41
N TYR A 332 14.36 -13.31 -12.83
CA TYR A 332 14.08 -12.00 -13.40
C TYR A 332 14.74 -10.84 -12.64
N LYS A 333 15.64 -11.15 -11.70
CA LYS A 333 16.34 -10.15 -10.91
C LYS A 333 17.32 -9.39 -11.79
N VAL A 334 17.14 -8.08 -11.85
CA VAL A 334 18.04 -7.14 -12.53
C VAL A 334 19.19 -6.73 -11.63
N GLY A 335 18.92 -6.65 -10.31
CA GLY A 335 19.69 -5.92 -9.29
C GLY A 335 21.21 -5.85 -9.50
N SER A 336 21.80 -4.71 -9.10
CA SER A 336 23.17 -4.32 -9.44
C SER A 336 24.17 -5.48 -9.37
N SER A 337 24.93 -5.67 -10.45
CA SER A 337 26.11 -6.54 -10.44
C SER A 337 27.29 -5.90 -9.69
N ASN A 338 27.15 -4.64 -9.26
CA ASN A 338 28.18 -3.97 -8.48
C ASN A 338 28.38 -4.68 -7.15
N ARG A 339 29.66 -4.88 -6.82
CA ARG A 339 30.11 -5.47 -5.56
C ARG A 339 31.05 -4.48 -4.90
N PRO A 340 30.54 -3.47 -4.18
CA PRO A 340 31.38 -2.49 -3.53
C PRO A 340 32.32 -3.20 -2.55
N THR A 341 33.63 -3.01 -2.72
CA THR A 341 34.67 -3.74 -1.98
C THR A 341 34.50 -3.60 -0.46
N TYR A 342 34.01 -2.46 0.02
CA TYR A 342 33.90 -2.17 1.45
C TYR A 342 32.76 -2.92 2.17
N ILE A 343 31.71 -3.36 1.46
CA ILE A 343 30.68 -4.24 2.05
C ILE A 343 30.96 -5.73 1.79
N ALA A 344 31.91 -6.03 0.91
CA ALA A 344 32.30 -7.38 0.49
C ALA A 344 31.11 -8.27 0.07
N GLY A 345 30.10 -7.68 -0.55
CA GLY A 345 28.88 -8.35 -1.02
C GLY A 345 28.18 -7.55 -2.11
N ARG A 346 27.16 -8.14 -2.73
CA ARG A 346 26.39 -7.49 -3.80
C ARG A 346 25.44 -6.41 -3.26
N ASP A 347 25.35 -5.30 -4.00
CA ASP A 347 24.38 -4.22 -3.75
C ASP A 347 23.07 -4.47 -4.52
N SER A 348 22.21 -5.32 -3.98
CA SER A 348 21.02 -5.80 -4.68
C SER A 348 19.70 -5.23 -4.14
N THR A 349 19.73 -4.31 -3.18
CA THR A 349 18.56 -3.78 -2.45
C THR A 349 18.40 -2.27 -2.66
N ILE A 350 17.22 -1.70 -2.38
CA ILE A 350 17.06 -0.23 -2.40
C ILE A 350 17.87 0.41 -1.27
N ALA A 351 17.71 -0.11 -0.05
CA ALA A 351 18.43 0.37 1.11
C ALA A 351 19.84 -0.24 1.15
N GLY A 352 20.86 0.58 1.40
CA GLY A 352 22.22 0.10 1.67
C GLY A 352 22.31 -0.47 3.10
N SER A 353 22.11 0.39 4.09
CA SER A 353 21.95 -0.04 5.49
C SER A 353 20.54 -0.53 5.76
N ARG A 354 20.41 -1.78 6.19
CA ARG A 354 19.13 -2.44 6.49
C ARG A 354 19.13 -2.96 7.91
N GLN A 355 18.03 -2.76 8.65
CA GLN A 355 17.96 -3.04 10.08
C GLN A 355 17.75 -4.53 10.33
N GLY A 356 18.77 -5.21 10.86
CA GLY A 356 18.70 -6.65 11.14
C GLY A 356 17.72 -7.01 12.25
N LEU A 357 17.39 -6.05 13.13
CA LEU A 357 16.43 -6.25 14.21
C LEU A 357 15.02 -6.59 13.70
N TYR A 358 14.66 -6.12 12.51
CA TYR A 358 13.35 -6.43 11.91
C TYR A 358 13.25 -7.92 11.60
N SER A 359 14.32 -8.50 11.06
CA SER A 359 14.41 -9.92 10.75
C SER A 359 14.33 -10.79 12.01
N LEU A 360 15.01 -10.39 13.10
CA LEU A 360 14.92 -11.06 14.39
C LEU A 360 13.49 -11.01 14.96
N TYR A 361 12.89 -9.81 14.98
CA TYR A 361 11.53 -9.62 15.48
C TYR A 361 10.53 -10.47 14.70
N LEU A 362 10.54 -10.42 13.37
CA LEU A 362 9.63 -11.20 12.55
C LEU A 362 9.85 -12.71 12.73
N TRP A 363 11.11 -13.15 12.79
CA TRP A 363 11.41 -14.56 13.03
C TRP A 363 10.87 -15.03 14.38
N GLU A 364 11.10 -14.27 15.46
CA GLU A 364 10.55 -14.58 16.79
C GLU A 364 9.03 -14.69 16.72
N ARG A 365 8.34 -13.65 16.23
CA ARG A 365 6.86 -13.64 16.16
C ARG A 365 6.31 -14.82 15.37
N LEU A 366 6.88 -15.12 14.21
CA LEU A 366 6.44 -16.23 13.35
C LEU A 366 6.69 -17.59 14.02
N SER A 367 7.84 -17.77 14.67
CA SER A 367 8.20 -19.01 15.36
C SER A 367 7.36 -19.27 16.62
N SER A 368 7.08 -18.21 17.39
CA SER A 368 6.31 -18.29 18.64
C SER A 368 4.82 -18.51 18.40
N LEU A 369 4.25 -17.87 17.38
CA LEU A 369 2.84 -18.07 17.01
C LEU A 369 2.63 -19.41 16.29
N GLY A 370 3.56 -19.79 15.42
CA GLY A 370 3.39 -20.91 14.49
C GLY A 370 2.14 -20.78 13.61
N THR A 371 1.86 -21.81 12.82
CA THR A 371 0.68 -21.81 11.94
C THR A 371 -0.63 -21.69 12.72
N GLN A 372 -0.73 -22.33 13.89
CA GLN A 372 -1.96 -22.33 14.68
C GLN A 372 -2.27 -20.95 15.27
N GLY A 373 -1.28 -20.26 15.86
CA GLY A 373 -1.48 -18.91 16.38
C GLY A 373 -1.81 -17.90 15.28
N LEU A 374 -1.16 -18.01 14.12
CA LEU A 374 -1.46 -17.16 12.97
C LEU A 374 -2.89 -17.37 12.45
N LYS A 375 -3.38 -18.61 12.41
CA LYS A 375 -4.79 -18.93 12.09
C LYS A 375 -5.75 -18.33 13.11
N GLN A 376 -5.47 -18.48 14.40
CA GLN A 376 -6.31 -17.91 15.46
C GLN A 376 -6.43 -16.39 15.33
N ILE A 377 -5.31 -15.70 15.07
CA ILE A 377 -5.32 -14.25 14.82
C ILE A 377 -6.16 -13.89 13.59
N ALA A 378 -5.96 -14.58 12.47
CA ALA A 378 -6.71 -14.30 11.24
C ALA A 378 -8.22 -14.52 11.43
N GLN A 379 -8.61 -15.63 12.06
CA GLN A 379 -10.00 -15.97 12.36
C GLN A 379 -10.65 -14.99 13.35
N GLN A 380 -9.92 -14.58 14.39
CA GLN A 380 -10.42 -13.60 15.35
C GLN A 380 -10.66 -12.23 14.70
N ASN A 381 -9.73 -11.78 13.84
CA ASN A 381 -9.90 -10.54 13.08
C ASN A 381 -11.12 -10.62 12.16
N GLU A 382 -11.31 -11.74 11.45
CA GLU A 382 -12.48 -11.94 10.58
C GLU A 382 -13.78 -11.97 11.39
N SER A 383 -13.84 -12.72 12.50
CA SER A 383 -15.00 -12.76 13.40
C SER A 383 -15.35 -11.38 13.97
N ASN A 384 -14.33 -10.57 14.29
CA ASN A 384 -14.55 -9.19 14.73
C ASN A 384 -15.07 -8.28 13.61
N THR A 385 -14.58 -8.49 12.39
CA THR A 385 -15.02 -7.79 11.19
C THR A 385 -16.47 -8.09 10.84
N GLU A 386 -16.86 -9.37 10.84
CA GLU A 386 -18.23 -9.80 10.56
C GLU A 386 -19.23 -9.21 11.54
N TYR A 387 -18.89 -9.24 12.82
CA TYR A 387 -19.73 -8.65 13.86
C TYR A 387 -19.90 -7.14 13.71
N LEU A 388 -18.82 -6.38 13.47
CA LEU A 388 -18.95 -4.94 13.26
C LEU A 388 -19.80 -4.65 12.02
N GLN A 389 -19.58 -5.38 10.92
CA GLN A 389 -20.38 -5.26 9.70
C GLN A 389 -21.87 -5.52 9.98
N ALA A 390 -22.19 -6.59 10.70
CA ALA A 390 -23.57 -6.96 11.03
C ALA A 390 -24.23 -5.92 11.96
N ALA A 391 -23.52 -5.47 12.99
CA ALA A 391 -24.01 -4.48 13.95
C ALA A 391 -24.25 -3.11 13.29
N LEU A 392 -23.36 -2.67 12.38
CA LEU A 392 -23.57 -1.44 11.62
C LEU A 392 -24.77 -1.55 10.67
N ARG A 393 -24.98 -2.71 10.03
CA ARG A 393 -26.17 -2.95 9.20
C ARG A 393 -27.45 -2.93 10.03
N GLN A 394 -27.44 -3.50 11.23
CA GLN A 394 -28.57 -3.41 12.15
C GLN A 394 -28.82 -1.96 12.58
N LEU A 395 -27.77 -1.22 12.91
CA LEU A 395 -27.86 0.18 13.29
C LEU A 395 -28.44 1.05 12.16
N ALA A 396 -28.06 0.76 10.92
CA ALA A 396 -28.57 1.42 9.70
C ALA A 396 -30.10 1.29 9.53
N ASN A 397 -30.73 0.27 10.13
CA ASN A 397 -32.18 0.08 10.09
C ASN A 397 -32.94 0.97 11.08
N SER A 398 -32.25 1.69 11.96
CA SER A 398 -32.90 2.67 12.83
C SER A 398 -33.54 3.80 12.01
N LYS A 399 -34.75 4.23 12.38
CA LYS A 399 -35.49 5.30 11.68
C LYS A 399 -34.64 6.55 11.47
N ARG A 400 -33.82 6.92 12.46
CA ARG A 400 -32.90 8.06 12.39
C ARG A 400 -31.85 7.89 11.29
N LEU A 401 -31.16 6.76 11.25
CA LEU A 401 -30.10 6.53 10.26
C LEU A 401 -30.63 6.30 8.85
N GLN A 402 -31.83 5.76 8.70
CA GLN A 402 -32.54 5.73 7.41
C GLN A 402 -32.82 7.14 6.89
N GLN A 403 -33.33 8.05 7.75
CA GLN A 403 -33.55 9.45 7.40
C GLN A 403 -32.26 10.18 7.04
N GLN A 404 -31.16 9.86 7.73
CA GLN A 404 -29.82 10.38 7.44
C GLN A 404 -29.12 9.70 6.27
N LYS A 405 -29.76 8.72 5.59
CA LYS A 405 -29.18 7.95 4.47
C LYS A 405 -27.81 7.36 4.81
N PHE A 406 -27.66 6.83 6.01
CA PHE A 406 -26.44 6.12 6.43
C PHE A 406 -26.26 4.85 5.60
N ILE A 407 -25.06 4.63 5.12
CA ILE A 407 -24.70 3.50 4.24
C ILE A 407 -23.59 2.70 4.90
N VAL A 408 -23.74 1.39 4.90
CA VAL A 408 -22.66 0.43 5.15
C VAL A 408 -22.35 -0.24 3.83
N LEU A 409 -21.12 -0.09 3.32
CA LEU A 409 -20.73 -0.68 2.06
C LEU A 409 -20.57 -2.20 2.21
N PRO A 410 -20.73 -2.97 1.12
CA PRO A 410 -20.42 -4.39 1.12
C PRO A 410 -18.93 -4.60 1.40
N ARG A 411 -18.61 -5.78 1.92
CA ARG A 411 -17.27 -6.21 2.29
C ARG A 411 -16.99 -7.54 1.62
N MET A 412 -15.80 -7.68 1.06
CA MET A 412 -15.33 -8.97 0.54
C MET A 412 -15.08 -9.92 1.71
N PRO A 413 -15.59 -11.17 1.67
CA PRO A 413 -15.28 -12.16 2.69
C PRO A 413 -13.77 -12.30 2.90
N GLY A 414 -13.32 -12.35 4.15
CA GLY A 414 -11.90 -12.36 4.51
C GLY A 414 -11.20 -11.00 4.46
N ALA A 415 -11.81 -9.90 4.01
CA ALA A 415 -11.22 -8.57 4.12
C ALA A 415 -11.48 -7.98 5.52
N ASN A 416 -10.46 -7.56 6.26
CA ASN A 416 -10.61 -7.09 7.65
C ASN A 416 -10.98 -5.59 7.79
N ILE A 417 -11.73 -5.05 6.83
CA ILE A 417 -12.08 -3.62 6.78
C ILE A 417 -13.59 -3.46 6.58
N VAL A 418 -14.22 -2.61 7.39
CA VAL A 418 -15.63 -2.24 7.28
C VAL A 418 -15.75 -0.76 6.92
N ARG A 419 -16.47 -0.45 5.84
CA ARG A 419 -16.67 0.92 5.33
C ARG A 419 -18.10 1.38 5.57
N PHE A 420 -18.26 2.60 6.06
CA PHE A 420 -19.56 3.17 6.41
C PHE A 420 -19.56 4.69 6.25
N SER A 421 -20.74 5.31 6.16
CA SER A 421 -20.85 6.77 6.07
C SER A 421 -20.09 7.43 7.21
N SER A 422 -19.33 8.48 6.89
CA SER A 422 -18.42 9.09 7.86
C SER A 422 -19.19 9.74 9.02
N PRO A 423 -18.83 9.45 10.29
CA PRO A 423 -19.45 10.08 11.46
C PRO A 423 -18.96 11.53 11.64
N SER A 424 -19.35 12.16 12.73
CA SER A 424 -18.90 13.51 13.11
C SER A 424 -17.37 13.57 13.26
N SER A 425 -16.82 14.79 13.14
CA SER A 425 -15.38 15.02 13.26
C SER A 425 -14.81 14.58 14.61
N HIS A 426 -15.61 14.66 15.68
CA HIS A 426 -15.23 14.18 17.01
C HIS A 426 -14.99 12.67 17.03
N ILE A 427 -15.91 11.88 16.50
CA ILE A 427 -15.78 10.41 16.43
C ILE A 427 -14.63 10.03 15.50
N ASN A 428 -14.54 10.66 14.32
CA ASN A 428 -13.42 10.41 13.40
C ASN A 428 -12.06 10.64 14.08
N LYS A 429 -11.90 11.75 14.81
CA LYS A 429 -10.66 12.07 15.53
C LYS A 429 -10.38 11.09 16.68
N LYS A 430 -11.40 10.75 17.46
CA LYS A 430 -11.26 9.84 18.62
C LYS A 430 -10.78 8.45 18.18
N TYR A 431 -11.38 7.91 17.13
CA TYR A 431 -11.08 6.56 16.63
C TYR A 431 -10.00 6.52 15.54
N SER A 432 -9.45 7.69 15.19
CA SER A 432 -8.47 7.87 14.12
C SER A 432 -8.96 7.32 12.76
N LEU A 433 -10.25 7.48 12.46
CA LEU A 433 -10.89 6.95 11.24
C LEU A 433 -10.31 7.62 9.99
N ALA A 434 -9.70 6.84 9.09
CA ALA A 434 -9.39 7.33 7.76
C ALA A 434 -10.68 7.56 6.97
N GLN A 435 -10.66 8.56 6.08
CA GLN A 435 -11.83 8.98 5.32
C GLN A 435 -11.52 9.06 3.82
N GLU A 436 -12.49 8.70 2.99
CA GLU A 436 -12.38 8.76 1.52
C GLU A 436 -13.69 9.25 0.91
N ASN A 437 -13.62 9.91 -0.24
CA ASN A 437 -14.80 10.23 -1.01
C ASN A 437 -15.12 9.10 -1.99
N ILE A 438 -16.29 8.49 -1.84
CA ILE A 438 -16.77 7.43 -2.75
C ILE A 438 -17.98 7.98 -3.51
N SER A 439 -17.99 7.78 -4.83
CA SER A 439 -19.13 8.15 -5.67
C SER A 439 -20.27 7.15 -5.49
N ILE A 440 -21.42 7.63 -5.01
CA ILE A 440 -22.67 6.87 -4.90
C ILE A 440 -23.70 7.56 -5.79
N ASN A 441 -24.21 6.86 -6.81
CA ASN A 441 -25.13 7.40 -7.81
C ASN A 441 -24.61 8.71 -8.46
N GLY A 442 -23.31 8.75 -8.78
CA GLY A 442 -22.66 9.89 -9.41
C GLY A 442 -22.36 11.08 -8.48
N LYS A 443 -22.64 10.96 -7.18
CA LYS A 443 -22.37 12.01 -6.18
C LYS A 443 -21.30 11.55 -5.19
N PRO A 444 -20.26 12.38 -4.93
CA PRO A 444 -19.27 12.06 -3.92
C PRO A 444 -19.91 12.11 -2.54
N GLN A 445 -19.70 11.05 -1.76
CA GLN A 445 -20.09 10.96 -0.36
C GLN A 445 -18.87 10.58 0.48
N ARG A 446 -18.78 11.12 1.69
CA ARG A 446 -17.67 10.82 2.60
C ARG A 446 -17.93 9.52 3.35
N PHE A 447 -17.01 8.58 3.23
CA PHE A 447 -16.98 7.34 4.00
C PHE A 447 -15.81 7.36 4.97
N SER A 448 -15.97 6.67 6.08
CA SER A 448 -14.90 6.25 6.96
C SER A 448 -14.74 4.74 6.89
N HIS A 449 -13.60 4.23 7.36
CA HIS A 449 -13.44 2.80 7.56
C HIS A 449 -12.91 2.45 8.95
N ALA A 450 -13.21 1.24 9.39
CA ALA A 450 -12.64 0.60 10.56
C ALA A 450 -11.84 -0.62 10.11
N VAL A 451 -10.64 -0.79 10.66
CA VAL A 451 -9.74 -1.92 10.36
C VAL A 451 -9.63 -2.81 11.58
N LEU A 452 -10.01 -4.08 11.44
CA LEU A 452 -10.08 -5.03 12.53
C LEU A 452 -8.79 -5.85 12.56
N LEU A 453 -7.96 -5.54 13.56
CA LEU A 453 -6.68 -6.19 13.86
C LEU A 453 -6.68 -6.65 15.32
N SER A 454 -5.62 -7.31 15.78
CA SER A 454 -5.61 -7.99 17.09
C SER A 454 -5.94 -7.08 18.28
N HIS A 455 -5.53 -5.80 18.24
CA HIS A 455 -5.89 -4.83 19.28
C HIS A 455 -7.39 -4.46 19.33
N VAL A 456 -8.17 -4.74 18.28
CA VAL A 456 -9.59 -4.39 18.19
C VAL A 456 -10.43 -5.56 18.69
N GLN A 457 -10.85 -5.47 19.95
CA GLN A 457 -11.66 -6.46 20.64
C GLN A 457 -13.12 -6.02 20.77
N ARG A 458 -14.02 -6.97 21.05
CA ARG A 458 -15.48 -6.74 21.21
C ARG A 458 -15.82 -5.49 22.06
N PRO A 459 -15.21 -5.26 23.24
CA PRO A 459 -15.53 -4.07 24.03
C PRO A 459 -15.27 -2.73 23.32
N LEU A 460 -14.19 -2.63 22.54
CA LEU A 460 -13.90 -1.42 21.75
C LEU A 460 -14.92 -1.25 20.61
N ILE A 461 -15.31 -2.35 19.97
CA ILE A 461 -16.34 -2.36 18.92
C ILE A 461 -17.68 -1.91 19.50
N ASP A 462 -18.07 -2.44 20.65
CA ASP A 462 -19.34 -2.14 21.32
C ASP A 462 -19.39 -0.67 21.78
N GLN A 463 -18.27 -0.16 22.33
CA GLN A 463 -18.13 1.25 22.66
C GLN A 463 -18.29 2.12 21.41
N PHE A 464 -17.62 1.75 20.31
CA PHE A 464 -17.72 2.48 19.04
C PHE A 464 -19.16 2.49 18.48
N LEU A 465 -19.84 1.35 18.49
CA LEU A 465 -21.23 1.23 18.06
C LEU A 465 -22.19 2.05 18.94
N SER A 466 -21.96 2.05 20.26
CA SER A 466 -22.71 2.89 21.20
C SER A 466 -22.57 4.37 20.84
N GLU A 467 -21.35 4.83 20.57
CA GLU A 467 -21.10 6.22 20.17
C GLU A 467 -21.70 6.55 18.79
N LEU A 468 -21.73 5.62 17.85
CA LEU A 468 -22.42 5.80 16.57
C LEU A 468 -23.95 5.82 16.69
N SER A 469 -24.49 5.21 17.75
CA SER A 469 -25.93 5.23 18.03
C SER A 469 -26.42 6.56 18.61
N ALA A 470 -25.51 7.41 19.10
CA ALA A 470 -25.84 8.71 19.67
C ALA A 470 -26.47 9.65 18.63
N SER A 471 -27.32 10.58 19.10
CA SER A 471 -28.05 11.52 18.24
C SER A 471 -27.15 12.48 17.46
N ASN A 472 -25.97 12.81 18.01
CA ASN A 472 -24.96 13.69 17.42
C ASN A 472 -23.82 12.93 16.71
N ALA A 473 -23.97 11.61 16.51
CA ALA A 473 -22.94 10.79 15.88
C ALA A 473 -22.70 11.16 14.40
N PHE A 474 -23.72 11.70 13.75
CA PHE A 474 -23.69 12.13 12.35
C PHE A 474 -24.27 13.54 12.25
N GLU A 475 -23.61 14.42 11.51
CA GLU A 475 -24.08 15.78 11.35
C GLU A 475 -25.38 15.80 10.51
N PRO A 476 -26.42 16.58 10.90
CA PRO A 476 -27.74 16.56 10.26
C PRO A 476 -27.78 16.90 8.76
N HIS A 477 -26.69 17.43 8.18
CA HIS A 477 -26.64 17.90 6.79
C HIS A 477 -25.34 17.58 6.01
N THR A 478 -24.44 16.71 6.50
CA THR A 478 -23.12 16.49 5.84
C THR A 478 -23.09 15.50 4.67
N LEU A 479 -24.23 15.01 4.20
CA LEU A 479 -24.28 14.30 2.90
C LEU A 479 -24.48 15.24 1.69
N SER A 480 -24.58 16.56 1.91
CA SER A 480 -24.34 17.54 0.85
C SER A 480 -23.91 18.88 1.44
N THR A 481 -22.60 19.15 1.43
CA THR A 481 -21.93 20.39 0.94
C THR A 481 -20.50 20.46 1.47
N LEU A 482 -19.54 20.52 0.54
CA LEU A 482 -18.19 21.10 0.62
C LEU A 482 -17.16 20.48 1.59
N ASN A 483 -16.07 19.99 0.97
CA ASN A 483 -14.78 19.78 1.60
C ASN A 483 -13.92 21.06 1.43
N PRO A 484 -13.52 21.78 2.49
CA PRO A 484 -12.38 22.67 2.40
C PRO A 484 -11.11 21.81 2.41
N LEU A 485 -10.14 22.13 1.55
CA LEU A 485 -8.89 21.40 1.29
C LEU A 485 -8.97 20.35 0.17
N VAL A 486 -9.08 20.84 -1.07
CA VAL A 486 -8.16 20.40 -2.14
C VAL A 486 -7.75 21.66 -2.90
N SER A 487 -6.53 22.12 -2.68
CA SER A 487 -5.82 22.97 -3.63
C SER A 487 -5.71 22.20 -4.94
N GLN A 488 -6.54 22.56 -5.93
CA GLN A 488 -6.27 22.21 -7.31
C GLN A 488 -5.08 23.05 -7.79
N PRO A 489 -4.08 22.47 -8.47
CA PRO A 489 -3.30 23.24 -9.41
C PRO A 489 -4.24 23.67 -10.55
N ASN A 490 -4.42 24.98 -10.68
CA ASN A 490 -5.12 25.62 -11.79
C ASN A 490 -4.63 25.11 -13.13
N PHE A 491 -5.53 24.58 -13.95
CA PHE A 491 -5.34 24.56 -15.40
C PHE A 491 -6.60 25.08 -16.10
N TYR A 492 -6.39 26.11 -16.91
CA TYR A 492 -7.29 26.78 -17.85
C TYR A 492 -8.36 27.75 -17.33
N ARG A 493 -8.05 29.05 -17.42
CA ARG A 493 -9.01 30.07 -17.91
C ARG A 493 -8.51 30.56 -19.28
N PRO A 494 -9.38 30.64 -20.32
CA PRO A 494 -9.03 31.31 -21.56
C PRO A 494 -9.03 32.83 -21.30
N GLN A 495 -7.93 33.51 -21.64
CA GLN A 495 -7.94 34.97 -21.74
C GLN A 495 -8.27 35.37 -23.18
N SER A 496 -9.46 35.92 -23.36
CA SER A 496 -9.75 36.83 -24.46
C SER A 496 -8.99 38.14 -24.22
N ARG A 497 -8.05 38.47 -25.10
CA ARG A 497 -7.65 39.86 -25.34
C ARG A 497 -7.41 40.07 -26.83
N SER A 498 -8.28 40.89 -27.39
CA SER A 498 -8.13 41.64 -28.63
C SER A 498 -6.92 42.57 -28.54
N VAL A 499 -6.02 42.52 -29.54
CA VAL A 499 -5.17 43.66 -29.90
C VAL A 499 -5.06 43.72 -31.43
N HIS A 500 -5.33 44.92 -31.94
CA HIS A 500 -5.29 45.37 -33.32
C HIS A 500 -3.96 45.10 -34.04
N LEU A 501 -4.03 44.70 -35.31
CA LEU A 501 -3.06 45.05 -36.33
C LEU A 501 -3.80 45.55 -37.58
N GLN A 502 -3.46 46.77 -37.99
CA GLN A 502 -3.91 47.44 -39.22
C GLN A 502 -3.23 46.85 -40.48
N PRO A 503 -3.71 47.19 -41.70
CA PRO A 503 -3.60 46.31 -42.86
C PRO A 503 -2.52 46.67 -43.90
N SER A 504 -2.25 45.68 -44.76
CA SER A 504 -1.84 45.74 -46.19
C SER A 504 -0.35 46.00 -46.54
N PRO A 505 0.14 45.62 -47.76
CA PRO A 505 -0.57 45.10 -48.93
C PRO A 505 -0.02 43.83 -49.64
N ILE A 506 -0.94 43.28 -50.42
CA ILE A 506 -0.91 42.37 -51.59
C ILE A 506 0.13 42.83 -52.67
N HIS A 507 0.98 42.00 -53.33
CA HIS A 507 0.83 41.09 -54.51
C HIS A 507 2.27 40.82 -55.10
N PRO A 508 2.53 40.08 -56.21
CA PRO A 508 2.19 38.68 -56.60
C PRO A 508 3.41 37.89 -57.19
N ASN A 509 3.20 36.59 -57.44
CA ASN A 509 3.84 35.72 -58.47
C ASN A 509 5.37 35.57 -58.58
N THR A 510 5.87 34.32 -58.60
CA THR A 510 6.29 33.62 -59.85
C THR A 510 6.82 32.20 -59.59
N LEU A 511 6.52 31.34 -60.55
CA LEU A 511 7.05 29.99 -60.79
C LEU A 511 8.53 29.99 -61.21
N LYS A 512 9.26 28.91 -60.90
CA LYS A 512 10.18 28.10 -61.77
C LYS A 512 11.08 27.21 -60.89
N GLU A 513 10.99 25.89 -61.03
CA GLU A 513 11.84 25.01 -61.86
C GLU A 513 13.29 24.82 -61.32
N SER A 514 13.59 23.53 -61.17
CA SER A 514 14.81 22.71 -61.01
C SER A 514 16.19 23.34 -61.29
N PRO A 515 17.29 22.69 -60.86
CA PRO A 515 17.69 21.34 -61.32
C PRO A 515 17.45 20.20 -60.34
#